data_AF-A0A8B7E761-F1
#
_entry.id   AF-A0A8B7E761-F1
#
_cell.length_a   1.000
_cell.length_b   1.000
_cell.length_c   1.000
_cell.angle_alpha   90.00
_cell.angle_beta   90.00
_cell.angle_gamma   90.00
#
_symmetry.space_group_name_H-M   'P 1'
#
loop_
_entity.id
_entity.type
_entity.pdbx_description
1 polymer ?
#
loop_
_entity_poly.entity_id
_entity_poly.type
_entity_poly.pdbx_seq_one_letter_code
_entity_poly.pdbx_strand_id
1 'polypeptide(L)'
;DDLDLPIKVVRGYLGRLVLAIPWKNLYHEATVVEIDDLHIVSKPNFDIKYNKEKEEKDEFERKKRQIENIEEARRVEEEKKKAKSEQKEDQDSFVEKLATNIIKNLQVTIKNIHIRYEDSTSDPTAPFAVGVTLGSLTALTTDDNFVPQVIKESLTIINK
;
A
#
# COMPACT_ATOMS: atom_id res chain seq x y z
N ASP A 1 -11.62 -4.04 0.87
CA ASP A 1 -10.88 -4.59 2.01
C ASP A 1 -9.73 -5.44 1.49
N ASP A 2 -8.60 -4.79 1.18
CA ASP A 2 -7.39 -5.42 0.60
C ASP A 2 -6.41 -5.95 1.67
N LEU A 3 -6.74 -5.76 2.94
CA LEU A 3 -5.96 -6.22 4.08
C LEU A 3 -6.91 -7.01 4.96
N ASP A 4 -6.85 -8.33 4.85
CA ASP A 4 -7.66 -9.31 5.61
C ASP A 4 -7.21 -9.34 7.08
N LEU A 5 -7.33 -8.20 7.75
CA LEU A 5 -6.87 -7.97 9.11
C LEU A 5 -7.99 -8.29 10.09
N PRO A 6 -7.68 -8.90 11.25
CA PRO A 6 -8.64 -9.17 12.32
C PRO A 6 -9.14 -7.89 13.03
N ILE A 7 -8.86 -6.72 12.46
CA ILE A 7 -9.12 -5.40 13.02
C ILE A 7 -9.75 -4.54 11.93
N LYS A 8 -10.90 -3.93 12.24
CA LYS A 8 -11.59 -2.98 11.35
C LYS A 8 -11.39 -1.57 11.86
N VAL A 9 -10.96 -0.65 10.99
CA VAL A 9 -10.90 0.77 11.32
C VAL A 9 -12.33 1.34 11.31
N VAL A 10 -12.76 1.89 12.45
CA VAL A 10 -14.09 2.49 12.61
C VAL A 10 -14.06 3.95 12.25
N ARG A 11 -13.02 4.67 12.70
CA ARG A 11 -12.80 6.08 12.38
C ARG A 11 -11.31 6.34 12.25
N GLY A 12 -10.92 7.07 11.21
CA GLY A 12 -9.61 7.65 11.07
C GLY A 12 -9.75 9.16 10.92
N TYR A 13 -8.89 9.91 11.58
CA TYR A 13 -8.73 11.35 11.40
C TYR A 13 -7.27 11.64 11.06
N LEU A 14 -7.09 12.42 10.00
CA LEU A 14 -5.81 12.88 9.50
C LEU A 14 -5.86 14.41 9.53
N GLY A 15 -5.03 15.05 10.34
CA GLY A 15 -5.04 16.51 10.50
C GLY A 15 -4.53 17.22 9.26
N ARG A 16 -3.23 17.05 8.98
CA ARG A 16 -2.56 17.68 7.84
C ARG A 16 -1.75 16.65 7.07
N LEU A 17 -1.94 16.62 5.76
CA LEU A 17 -1.14 15.85 4.82
C LEU A 17 -0.44 16.81 3.87
N VAL A 18 0.88 16.80 3.86
CA VAL A 18 1.71 17.52 2.90
C VAL A 18 2.41 16.49 2.03
N LEU A 19 2.20 16.59 0.72
CA LEU A 19 2.84 15.73 -0.28
C LEU A 19 3.65 16.62 -1.23
N ALA A 20 4.97 16.57 -1.09
CA ALA A 20 5.90 17.30 -1.94
C ALA A 20 6.48 16.34 -2.99
N ILE A 21 5.88 16.33 -4.19
CA ILE A 21 6.36 15.55 -5.33
C ILE A 21 7.23 16.44 -6.23
N PRO A 22 8.51 16.11 -6.43
CA PRO A 22 9.41 16.89 -7.29
C PRO A 22 9.20 16.52 -8.77
N TRP A 23 8.08 16.95 -9.37
CA TRP A 23 7.69 16.62 -10.76
C TRP A 23 8.79 16.86 -11.82
N LYS A 24 9.67 17.84 -11.58
CA LYS A 24 10.77 18.15 -12.50
C LYS A 24 11.96 17.19 -12.37
N ASN A 25 12.17 16.61 -11.18
CA ASN A 25 13.38 15.87 -10.81
C ASN A 25 13.06 14.56 -10.05
N LEU A 26 12.02 13.83 -10.45
CA LEU A 26 11.58 12.58 -9.78
C LEU A 26 12.66 11.48 -9.67
N TYR A 27 13.69 11.54 -10.52
CA TYR A 27 14.81 10.58 -10.52
C TYR A 27 15.94 10.98 -9.56
N HIS A 28 16.00 12.24 -9.10
CA HIS A 28 17.12 12.79 -8.34
C HIS A 28 16.72 13.40 -7.00
N GLU A 29 15.44 13.77 -6.83
CA GLU A 29 14.87 14.33 -5.62
C GLU A 29 13.84 13.35 -5.03
N ALA A 30 13.80 13.27 -3.70
CA ALA A 30 12.86 12.41 -2.99
C ALA A 30 11.46 13.03 -2.92
N THR A 31 10.44 12.17 -2.93
CA THR A 31 9.08 12.59 -2.61
C THR A 31 8.93 12.64 -1.10
N VAL A 32 8.60 13.80 -0.55
CA VAL A 32 8.43 13.99 0.89
C VAL A 32 6.95 13.97 1.25
N VAL A 33 6.59 13.12 2.19
CA VAL A 33 5.25 13.00 2.77
C VAL A 33 5.34 13.38 4.24
N GLU A 34 4.65 14.44 4.62
CA GLU A 34 4.49 14.82 6.02
C GLU A 34 3.03 14.68 6.43
N ILE A 35 2.80 13.89 7.47
CA ILE A 35 1.51 13.72 8.12
C ILE A 35 1.62 14.31 9.52
N ASP A 36 0.68 15.19 9.85
CA ASP A 36 0.53 15.75 11.19
C ASP A 36 -0.84 15.37 11.76
N ASP A 37 -0.85 14.91 13.00
CA ASP A 37 -2.00 14.37 13.73
C ASP A 37 -2.70 13.19 13.05
N LEU A 38 -2.21 11.98 13.33
CA LEU A 38 -2.84 10.73 12.88
C LEU A 38 -3.62 10.07 14.03
N HIS A 39 -4.94 10.09 13.95
CA HIS A 39 -5.83 9.45 14.94
C HIS A 39 -6.59 8.29 14.30
N ILE A 40 -6.45 7.10 14.86
CA ILE A 40 -7.14 5.90 14.37
C ILE A 40 -7.92 5.26 15.52
N VAL A 41 -9.20 4.98 15.31
CA VAL A 41 -10.04 4.18 16.21
C VAL A 41 -10.41 2.89 15.50
N SER A 42 -9.97 1.78 16.08
CA SER A 42 -10.14 0.45 15.53
C SER A 42 -11.01 -0.41 16.44
N LYS A 43 -11.76 -1.34 15.86
CA LYS A 43 -12.56 -2.35 16.58
C LYS A 43 -12.18 -3.76 16.11
N PRO A 44 -12.42 -4.80 16.92
CA PRO A 44 -12.25 -6.18 16.48
C PRO A 44 -13.15 -6.47 15.28
N ASN A 45 -12.61 -7.17 14.29
CA ASN A 45 -13.37 -7.68 13.17
C ASN A 45 -13.85 -9.11 13.49
N PHE A 46 -15.10 -9.24 13.92
CA PHE A 46 -15.71 -10.53 14.27
C PHE A 46 -16.35 -11.27 13.08
N ASP A 47 -16.25 -10.74 11.85
CA ASP A 47 -16.78 -11.42 10.66
C ASP A 47 -15.92 -12.62 10.21
N ILE A 48 -14.81 -12.90 10.89
CA ILE A 48 -14.01 -14.12 10.70
C ILE A 48 -14.53 -15.24 11.61
N LYS A 49 -15.82 -15.58 11.49
CA LYS A 49 -16.26 -16.91 11.93
C LYS A 49 -15.84 -17.89 10.84
N TYR A 50 -14.83 -18.71 11.12
CA TYR A 50 -14.43 -19.85 10.28
C TYR A 50 -15.67 -20.66 9.88
N ASN A 51 -16.09 -20.50 8.63
CA ASN A 51 -17.17 -21.29 8.04
C ASN A 51 -16.58 -22.06 6.88
N LYS A 52 -16.34 -23.35 7.11
CA LYS A 52 -15.63 -24.25 6.20
C LYS A 52 -16.24 -24.28 4.79
N GLU A 53 -17.57 -24.15 4.67
CA GLU A 53 -18.25 -24.06 3.37
C GLU A 53 -17.98 -22.74 2.63
N LYS A 54 -17.84 -21.63 3.37
CA LYS A 54 -17.59 -20.31 2.75
C LYS A 54 -16.15 -20.22 2.27
N GLU A 55 -15.18 -20.74 3.04
CA GLU A 55 -13.78 -20.83 2.59
C GLU A 55 -13.62 -21.74 1.38
N GLU A 56 -14.24 -22.92 1.35
CA GLU A 56 -14.15 -23.81 0.18
C GLU A 56 -14.73 -23.15 -1.08
N LYS A 57 -15.83 -22.41 -0.92
CA LYS A 57 -16.44 -21.64 -2.02
C LYS A 57 -15.58 -20.44 -2.43
N ASP A 58 -15.05 -19.68 -1.49
CA ASP A 58 -14.18 -18.52 -1.74
C ASP A 58 -12.82 -18.96 -2.32
N GLU A 59 -12.30 -20.12 -1.92
CA GLU A 59 -11.12 -20.74 -2.53
C GLU A 59 -11.41 -21.18 -3.96
N PHE A 60 -12.55 -21.83 -4.20
CA PHE A 60 -12.94 -22.26 -5.53
C PHE A 60 -13.16 -21.06 -6.45
N GLU A 61 -13.84 -20.01 -5.97
CA GLU A 61 -14.03 -18.76 -6.71
C GLU A 61 -12.71 -18.04 -6.95
N ARG A 62 -11.77 -18.02 -5.98
CA ARG A 62 -10.41 -17.50 -6.20
C ARG A 62 -9.66 -18.26 -7.27
N LYS A 63 -9.64 -19.59 -7.19
CA LYS A 63 -8.96 -20.46 -8.18
C LYS A 63 -9.59 -20.29 -9.56
N LYS A 64 -10.92 -20.24 -9.65
CA LYS A 64 -11.64 -20.00 -10.91
C LYS A 64 -11.32 -18.62 -11.49
N ARG A 65 -11.32 -17.57 -10.67
CA ARG A 65 -10.99 -16.21 -11.10
C ARG A 65 -9.52 -16.08 -11.53
N GLN A 66 -8.61 -16.80 -10.88
CA GLN A 66 -7.22 -16.87 -11.32
C GLN A 66 -7.10 -17.55 -12.69
N ILE A 67 -7.82 -18.64 -12.94
CA ILE A 67 -7.85 -19.31 -14.24
C ILE A 67 -8.45 -18.39 -15.31
N GLU A 68 -9.59 -17.75 -15.04
CA GLU A 68 -10.24 -16.81 -15.97
C GLU A 68 -9.31 -15.62 -16.29
N ASN A 69 -8.65 -15.04 -15.30
CA ASN A 69 -7.68 -13.96 -15.52
C ASN A 69 -6.49 -14.41 -16.38
N ILE A 70 -5.99 -15.64 -16.19
CA ILE A 70 -4.88 -16.19 -17.00
C ILE A 70 -5.36 -16.45 -18.43
N GLU A 71 -6.55 -17.01 -18.62
CA GLU A 71 -7.12 -17.24 -19.95
C GLU A 71 -7.40 -15.93 -20.69
N GLU A 72 -7.95 -14.93 -19.99
CA GLU A 72 -8.20 -13.60 -20.53
C GLU A 72 -6.88 -12.89 -20.85
N ALA A 73 -5.88 -12.94 -19.97
CA ALA A 73 -4.56 -12.41 -20.23
C ALA A 73 -3.91 -13.09 -21.45
N ARG A 74 -4.01 -14.42 -21.58
CA ARG A 74 -3.48 -15.17 -22.73
C ARG A 74 -4.20 -14.78 -24.02
N ARG A 75 -5.52 -14.59 -23.96
CA ARG A 75 -6.33 -14.16 -25.11
C ARG A 75 -6.04 -12.72 -25.51
N VAL A 76 -5.89 -11.82 -24.53
CA VAL A 76 -5.45 -10.44 -24.74
C VAL A 76 -4.03 -10.39 -25.27
N GLU A 77 -3.11 -11.25 -24.84
CA GLU A 77 -1.76 -11.37 -25.40
C GLU A 77 -1.79 -11.88 -26.85
N GLU A 78 -2.62 -12.87 -27.16
CA GLU A 78 -2.83 -13.38 -28.51
C GLU A 78 -3.48 -12.33 -29.44
N GLU A 79 -4.38 -11.50 -28.90
CA GLU A 79 -5.01 -10.37 -29.60
C GLU A 79 -4.08 -9.15 -29.71
N LYS A 80 -3.29 -8.82 -28.69
CA LYS A 80 -2.24 -7.77 -28.70
C LYS A 80 -1.11 -8.12 -29.67
N LYS A 81 -0.73 -9.41 -29.77
CA LYS A 81 0.21 -9.89 -30.81
C LYS A 81 -0.33 -9.69 -32.22
N LYS A 82 -1.66 -9.65 -32.41
CA LYS A 82 -2.33 -9.35 -33.69
C LYS A 82 -2.61 -7.86 -33.89
N ALA A 83 -2.78 -7.09 -32.82
CA ALA A 83 -3.07 -5.67 -32.81
C ALA A 83 -1.94 -4.89 -32.13
N LYS A 84 -0.73 -4.92 -32.72
CA LYS A 84 0.29 -3.90 -32.42
C LYS A 84 -0.30 -2.52 -32.72
N SER A 85 -0.76 -1.85 -31.69
CA SER A 85 -1.06 -0.43 -31.70
C SER A 85 -0.43 0.14 -30.44
N GLU A 86 0.71 0.77 -30.68
CA GLU A 86 1.81 1.12 -29.78
C GLU A 86 1.44 2.15 -28.69
N GLN A 87 0.16 2.47 -28.48
CA GLN A 87 -0.24 3.63 -27.67
C GLN A 87 -0.73 3.30 -26.25
N LYS A 88 -1.23 2.08 -25.99
CA LYS A 88 -1.71 1.71 -24.64
C LYS A 88 -0.63 1.11 -23.74
N GLU A 89 0.30 0.32 -24.28
CA GLU A 89 1.41 -0.24 -23.49
C GLU A 89 2.35 0.86 -22.96
N ASP A 90 2.54 1.95 -23.71
CA ASP A 90 3.40 3.06 -23.30
C ASP A 90 2.84 3.86 -22.10
N GLN A 91 1.51 4.04 -22.03
CA GLN A 91 0.89 4.79 -20.94
C GLN A 91 0.93 4.02 -19.62
N ASP A 92 0.59 2.73 -19.64
CA ASP A 92 0.65 1.87 -18.45
C ASP A 92 2.11 1.72 -17.98
N SER A 93 3.06 1.50 -18.90
CA SER A 93 4.50 1.45 -18.56
C SER A 93 5.01 2.75 -17.95
N PHE A 94 4.52 3.90 -18.41
CA PHE A 94 4.92 5.20 -17.87
C PHE A 94 4.37 5.42 -16.45
N VAL A 95 3.10 5.10 -16.20
CA VAL A 95 2.47 5.22 -14.87
C VAL A 95 3.12 4.26 -13.88
N GLU A 96 3.43 3.03 -14.28
CA GLU A 96 4.14 2.06 -13.45
C GLU A 96 5.54 2.54 -13.07
N LYS A 97 6.31 3.05 -14.04
CA LYS A 97 7.65 3.62 -13.78
C LYS A 97 7.58 4.83 -12.86
N LEU A 98 6.57 5.69 -13.04
CA LEU A 98 6.32 6.84 -12.18
C LEU A 98 6.02 6.42 -10.75
N ALA A 99 5.07 5.50 -10.56
CA ALA A 99 4.71 4.98 -9.24
C ALA A 99 5.93 4.31 -8.56
N THR A 100 6.68 3.52 -9.32
CA THR A 100 7.91 2.87 -8.84
C THR A 100 8.94 3.89 -8.35
N ASN A 101 9.15 4.97 -9.10
CA ASN A 101 10.10 6.02 -8.72
C ASN A 101 9.66 6.81 -7.49
N ILE A 102 8.37 7.11 -7.39
CA ILE A 102 7.81 7.77 -6.20
C ILE A 102 8.01 6.89 -4.96
N ILE A 103 7.75 5.58 -5.07
CA ILE A 103 7.89 4.61 -3.96
C ILE A 103 9.36 4.42 -3.57
N LYS A 104 10.29 4.34 -4.54
CA LYS A 104 11.73 4.13 -4.31
C LYS A 104 12.36 5.20 -3.41
N ASN A 105 11.98 6.46 -3.61
CA ASN A 105 12.55 7.61 -2.91
C ASN A 105 11.51 8.31 -2.02
N LEU A 106 10.57 7.53 -1.46
CA LEU A 106 9.55 8.06 -0.57
C LEU A 106 10.13 8.29 0.83
N GLN A 107 10.07 9.52 1.29
CA GLN A 107 10.38 9.87 2.67
C GLN A 107 9.08 10.22 3.38
N VAL A 108 8.76 9.50 4.46
CA VAL A 108 7.50 9.66 5.19
C VAL A 108 7.80 10.06 6.61
N THR A 109 7.21 11.16 7.07
CA THR A 109 7.22 11.58 8.47
C THR A 109 5.79 11.70 8.94
N ILE A 110 5.45 10.98 10.01
CA ILE A 110 4.14 11.01 10.65
C ILE A 110 4.34 11.48 12.09
N LYS A 111 3.66 12.55 12.49
CA LYS A 111 3.73 13.12 13.84
C LYS A 111 2.39 12.94 14.55
N ASN A 112 2.45 12.91 15.88
CA ASN A 112 1.29 12.83 16.77
C ASN A 112 0.34 11.69 16.40
N ILE A 113 0.86 10.47 16.48
CA ILE A 113 0.11 9.25 16.16
C ILE A 113 -0.62 8.79 17.41
N HIS A 114 -1.93 8.59 17.31
CA HIS A 114 -2.76 8.01 18.34
C HIS A 114 -3.63 6.91 17.74
N ILE A 115 -3.39 5.68 18.16
CA ILE A 115 -4.15 4.51 17.73
C ILE A 115 -4.89 3.99 18.96
N ARG A 116 -6.22 3.97 18.89
CA ARG A 116 -7.10 3.49 19.94
C ARG A 116 -7.87 2.27 19.44
N TYR A 117 -7.66 1.15 20.10
CA TYR A 117 -8.45 -0.05 19.93
C TYR A 117 -9.59 -0.05 20.94
N GLU A 118 -10.82 -0.13 20.46
CA GLU A 118 -12.02 -0.26 21.29
C GLU A 118 -12.63 -1.65 21.09
N ASP A 119 -12.91 -2.32 22.19
CA ASP A 119 -13.56 -3.62 22.17
C ASP A 119 -14.83 -3.57 23.02
N SER A 120 -15.97 -3.57 22.33
CA SER A 120 -17.30 -3.63 22.94
C SER A 120 -18.03 -4.92 22.56
N THR A 121 -17.35 -5.86 21.91
CA THR A 121 -17.98 -7.00 21.23
C THR A 121 -17.45 -8.33 21.74
N SER A 122 -16.18 -8.41 22.18
CA SER A 122 -15.61 -9.60 22.83
C SER A 122 -16.32 -9.96 24.13
N ASP A 123 -16.58 -8.96 24.97
CA ASP A 123 -17.32 -9.09 26.21
C ASP A 123 -18.37 -7.95 26.31
N PRO A 124 -19.66 -8.24 26.02
CA PRO A 124 -20.73 -7.24 26.12
C PRO A 124 -20.93 -6.68 27.53
N THR A 125 -20.43 -7.37 28.56
CA THR A 125 -20.58 -6.97 29.96
C THR A 125 -19.41 -6.12 30.47
N ALA A 126 -18.27 -6.12 29.78
CA ALA A 126 -17.08 -5.37 30.14
C ALA A 126 -16.37 -4.79 28.89
N PRO A 127 -16.89 -3.72 28.28
CA PRO A 127 -16.22 -3.05 27.16
C PRO A 127 -14.90 -2.42 27.64
N PHE A 128 -13.84 -2.57 26.86
CA PHE A 128 -12.53 -1.99 27.15
C PHE A 128 -11.97 -1.20 25.97
N ALA A 129 -11.03 -0.29 26.26
CA ALA A 129 -10.30 0.45 25.25
C ALA A 129 -8.81 0.46 25.60
N VAL A 130 -7.97 0.19 24.61
CA VAL A 130 -6.51 0.23 24.71
C VAL A 130 -6.01 1.21 23.67
N GLY A 131 -5.06 2.06 24.04
CA GLY A 131 -4.49 3.06 23.14
C GLY A 131 -2.97 3.01 23.13
N VAL A 132 -2.38 3.25 21.97
CA VAL A 132 -0.95 3.51 21.80
C VAL A 132 -0.80 4.91 21.22
N THR A 133 0.08 5.70 21.82
CA THR A 133 0.49 7.00 21.29
C THR A 133 1.95 6.91 20.87
N LEU A 134 2.28 7.50 19.72
CA LEU A 134 3.65 7.64 19.25
C LEU A 134 3.88 9.09 18.83
N GLY A 135 4.92 9.72 19.38
CA GLY A 135 5.21 11.14 19.09
C GLY A 135 5.55 11.36 17.62
N SER A 136 6.42 10.52 17.05
CA SER A 136 6.75 10.58 15.63
C SER A 136 7.22 9.24 15.09
N LEU A 137 6.83 8.93 13.86
CA LEU A 137 7.37 7.86 13.03
C LEU A 137 7.98 8.48 11.78
N THR A 138 9.25 8.18 11.52
CA THR A 138 9.94 8.68 10.32
C THR A 138 10.55 7.50 9.57
N ALA A 139 10.17 7.36 8.31
CA ALA A 139 10.72 6.41 7.36
C ALA A 139 11.50 7.19 6.30
N LEU A 140 12.81 6.97 6.26
CA LEU A 140 13.72 7.59 5.30
C LEU A 140 14.41 6.49 4.50
N THR A 141 14.71 6.80 3.25
CA THR A 141 15.62 5.99 2.45
C THR A 141 17.06 6.20 2.94
N THR A 142 17.78 5.12 3.21
CA THR A 142 19.16 5.15 3.71
C THR A 142 20.11 4.39 2.78
N ASP A 143 21.39 4.74 2.82
CA ASP A 143 22.46 3.95 2.21
C ASP A 143 22.89 2.76 3.11
N ASP A 144 23.88 1.98 2.64
CA ASP A 144 24.43 0.82 3.36
C ASP A 144 25.02 1.18 4.74
N ASN A 145 25.30 2.46 4.99
CA ASN A 145 25.84 2.97 6.25
C ASN A 145 24.76 3.62 7.14
N PHE A 146 23.48 3.41 6.82
CA PHE A 146 22.33 4.01 7.52
C PHE A 146 22.31 5.55 7.48
N VAL A 147 22.99 6.17 6.51
CA VAL A 147 22.92 7.61 6.30
C VAL A 147 21.71 7.92 5.41
N PRO A 148 20.80 8.82 5.82
CA PRO A 148 19.68 9.21 4.98
C PRO A 148 20.16 9.83 3.67
N GLN A 149 19.88 9.17 2.55
CA GLN A 149 20.20 9.66 1.22
C GLN A 149 19.10 9.28 0.22
N VAL A 150 18.84 10.17 -0.73
CA VAL A 150 18.04 9.84 -1.90
C VAL A 150 18.81 8.80 -2.71
N ILE A 151 18.18 7.67 -3.06
CA ILE A 151 18.82 6.66 -3.89
C ILE A 151 19.03 7.27 -5.26
N LYS A 152 20.27 7.69 -5.52
CA LYS A 152 20.75 7.98 -6.85
C LYS A 152 21.10 6.63 -7.46
N GLU A 153 20.30 6.13 -8.38
CA GLU A 153 20.71 4.99 -9.20
C GLU A 153 22.06 5.36 -9.83
N SER A 154 23.14 4.71 -9.38
CA SER A 154 24.37 4.66 -10.17
C SER A 154 24.04 3.80 -11.38
N LEU A 155 23.75 4.43 -12.51
CA LEU A 155 23.67 3.79 -13.82
C LEU A 155 25.05 3.19 -14.16
N THR A 156 25.40 2.06 -13.56
CA THR A 156 26.49 1.23 -14.06
C THR A 156 25.87 0.22 -15.01
N ILE A 157 25.44 0.70 -16.17
CA ILE A 157 25.19 -0.16 -17.33
C ILE A 157 26.58 -0.62 -17.79
N ILE A 158 27.04 -1.74 -17.24
CA ILE A 158 28.21 -2.44 -17.78
C ILE A 158 27.73 -3.12 -19.06
N ASN A 159 27.92 -2.45 -20.20
CA ASN A 159 27.88 -3.12 -21.51
C ASN A 159 29.07 -4.09 -21.58
N LYS A 160 28.79 -5.35 -21.91
CA LYS A 160 29.79 -6.24 -22.48
C LYS A 160 29.17 -7.09 -23.57
#